data_AF-A0A9P7GVL8-F1
#
_entry.id   AF-A0A9P7GVL8-F1
#
_cell.length_a   1.000
_cell.length_b   1.000
_cell.length_c   1.000
_cell.angle_alpha   90.00
_cell.angle_beta   90.00
_cell.angle_gamma   90.00
#
_symmetry.space_group_name_H-M   'P 1'
#
loop_
_entity.id
_entity.type
_entity.pdbx_description
1 polymer ?
#
loop_
_entity_poly.entity_id
_entity_poly.type
_entity_poly.pdbx_seq_one_letter_code
_entity_poly.pdbx_strand_id
1 'polypeptide(L)'
;MFARSALTIDSVLKPLFAPGGKYAGKVKVIARLQVQPWHSSSTLTHESALALFKNQGDYFDIPASTLTPLQVRESLAQLAAQVIPANAVEEFKEVLKLKSSPNGGNGVTDDLKYTSQYLFTSLPVTSADIITVKFSRQNSIHVSPTVLWDGLVAGEISSSWGEKEWNEFLANKVNV
;
A
#
# COMPACT_ATOMS: atom_id res chain seq x y z
N MET A 1 -2.07 -8.14 -9.57
CA MET A 1 -2.96 -6.96 -9.72
C MET A 1 -2.41 -5.74 -8.98
N PHE A 2 -2.14 -5.86 -7.68
CA PHE A 2 -1.54 -4.78 -6.85
C PHE A 2 -0.19 -4.27 -7.37
N ALA A 3 0.73 -5.17 -7.78
CA ALA A 3 2.01 -4.82 -8.44
C ALA A 3 1.86 -3.76 -9.54
N ARG A 4 0.88 -3.99 -10.41
CA ARG A 4 0.66 -3.20 -11.62
C ARG A 4 0.18 -1.81 -11.24
N SER A 5 -0.78 -1.72 -10.33
CA SER A 5 -1.26 -0.44 -9.79
C SER A 5 -0.14 0.35 -9.12
N ALA A 6 0.74 -0.29 -8.35
CA ALA A 6 1.88 0.38 -7.72
C ALA A 6 2.89 0.90 -8.76
N LEU A 7 3.21 0.09 -9.77
CA LEU A 7 4.07 0.53 -10.88
C LEU A 7 3.45 1.68 -11.67
N THR A 8 2.15 1.66 -11.94
CA THR A 8 1.45 2.79 -12.58
C THR A 8 1.49 4.05 -11.71
N ILE A 9 1.33 3.92 -10.39
CA ILE A 9 1.47 5.07 -9.48
C ILE A 9 2.88 5.66 -9.59
N ASP A 10 3.92 4.84 -9.53
CA ASP A 10 5.30 5.33 -9.53
C ASP A 10 5.77 5.86 -10.89
N SER A 11 5.42 5.18 -11.98
CA SER A 11 5.91 5.52 -13.32
C SER A 11 5.06 6.54 -14.08
N VAL A 12 3.75 6.63 -13.79
CA VAL A 12 2.81 7.51 -14.52
C VAL A 12 2.33 8.65 -13.63
N LEU A 13 1.73 8.33 -12.49
CA LEU A 13 1.03 9.33 -11.68
C LEU A 13 1.98 10.24 -10.90
N LYS A 14 3.01 9.66 -10.30
CA LYS A 14 3.97 10.40 -9.47
C LYS A 14 4.70 11.50 -10.26
N PRO A 15 5.20 11.29 -11.49
CA PRO A 15 5.76 12.37 -12.29
C PRO A 15 4.78 13.51 -12.60
N LEU A 16 3.48 13.20 -12.75
CA LEU A 16 2.45 14.21 -13.03
C LEU A 16 2.14 15.10 -11.81
N PHE A 17 2.31 14.57 -10.59
CA PHE A 17 1.94 15.24 -9.34
C PHE A 17 3.13 15.79 -8.54
N ALA A 18 4.35 15.32 -8.82
CA ALA A 18 5.59 15.80 -8.21
C ALA A 18 5.85 17.28 -8.57
N PRO A 19 6.72 17.99 -7.81
CA PRO A 19 7.12 19.36 -8.17
C PRO A 19 7.63 19.45 -9.62
N GLY A 20 7.06 20.37 -10.40
CA GLY A 20 7.34 20.52 -11.83
C GLY A 20 6.47 19.65 -12.76
N GLY A 21 5.67 18.74 -12.21
CA GLY A 21 4.67 17.97 -12.94
C GLY A 21 3.44 18.81 -13.33
N LYS A 22 2.72 18.37 -14.36
CA LYS A 22 1.55 19.08 -14.93
C LYS A 22 0.47 19.45 -13.91
N TYR A 23 0.29 18.62 -12.88
CA TYR A 23 -0.73 18.79 -11.84
C TYR A 23 -0.11 18.98 -10.45
N ALA A 24 1.14 19.46 -10.38
CA ALA A 24 1.83 19.74 -9.13
C ALA A 24 0.99 20.64 -8.21
N GLY A 25 0.79 20.21 -6.97
CA GLY A 25 -0.01 20.95 -5.98
C GLY A 25 -1.53 20.95 -6.22
N LYS A 26 -2.02 20.35 -7.32
CA LYS A 26 -3.46 20.28 -7.65
C LYS A 26 -4.08 18.94 -7.26
N VAL A 27 -3.32 17.86 -7.30
CA VAL A 27 -3.80 16.50 -7.03
C VAL A 27 -2.88 15.81 -6.03
N LYS A 28 -3.46 15.07 -5.08
CA LYS A 28 -2.75 14.20 -4.13
C LYS A 28 -3.16 12.75 -4.36
N VAL A 29 -2.19 11.87 -4.57
CA VAL A 29 -2.43 10.42 -4.63
C VAL A 29 -2.26 9.82 -3.25
N ILE A 30 -3.23 8.99 -2.85
CA ILE A 30 -3.19 8.24 -1.60
C ILE A 30 -3.40 6.77 -1.94
N ALA A 31 -2.37 5.95 -1.74
CA ALA A 31 -2.49 4.50 -1.83
C ALA A 31 -3.01 3.95 -0.50
N ARG A 32 -4.08 3.16 -0.54
CA ARG A 32 -4.63 2.47 0.63
C ARG A 32 -4.63 0.98 0.39
N LEU A 33 -4.08 0.23 1.34
CA LEU A 33 -3.95 -1.22 1.21
C LEU A 33 -5.26 -1.92 1.61
N GLN A 34 -5.93 -2.54 0.65
CA GLN A 34 -7.17 -3.29 0.90
C GLN A 34 -6.84 -4.75 1.22
N VAL A 35 -7.02 -5.13 2.50
CA VAL A 35 -6.88 -6.53 2.92
C VAL A 35 -8.11 -7.32 2.46
N GLN A 36 -7.87 -8.39 1.70
CA GLN A 36 -8.92 -9.30 1.26
C GLN A 36 -8.87 -10.61 2.07
N PRO A 37 -9.91 -10.95 2.85
CA PRO A 37 -9.87 -12.09 3.77
C PRO A 37 -9.63 -13.46 3.12
N TRP A 38 -9.95 -13.59 1.83
CA TRP A 38 -9.73 -14.83 1.07
C TRP A 38 -8.29 -14.99 0.55
N HIS A 39 -7.46 -13.96 0.66
CA HIS A 39 -6.01 -14.05 0.45
C HIS A 39 -5.35 -14.15 1.83
N SER A 40 -5.06 -15.38 2.28
CA SER A 40 -4.56 -15.68 3.63
C SER A 40 -3.21 -15.01 3.93
N SER A 41 -2.41 -14.78 2.90
CA SER A 41 -1.11 -14.08 2.93
C SER A 41 -1.24 -12.55 2.91
N SER A 42 -2.45 -12.01 2.68
CA SER A 42 -2.66 -10.58 2.47
C SER A 42 -2.22 -9.75 3.67
N THR A 43 -2.52 -10.18 4.90
CA THR A 43 -2.09 -9.45 6.10
C THR A 43 -0.58 -9.36 6.21
N LEU A 44 0.14 -10.47 5.94
CA LEU A 44 1.61 -10.52 5.98
C LEU A 44 2.25 -9.67 4.88
N THR A 45 1.66 -9.68 3.69
CA THR A 45 2.08 -8.88 2.53
C THR A 45 1.99 -7.37 2.81
N HIS A 46 1.03 -6.96 3.63
CA HIS A 46 0.86 -5.56 4.02
C HIS A 46 1.87 -5.10 5.07
N GLU A 47 2.59 -6.01 5.73
CA GLU A 47 3.58 -5.69 6.77
C GLU A 47 4.90 -5.10 6.24
N SER A 48 5.12 -5.11 4.93
CA SER A 48 6.40 -4.70 4.32
C SER A 48 6.25 -3.96 2.98
N ALA A 49 5.13 -3.25 2.81
CA ALA A 49 4.55 -2.78 1.56
C ALA A 49 5.51 -2.13 0.52
N LEU A 50 6.67 -1.60 0.91
CA LEU A 50 7.64 -0.97 -0.01
C LEU A 50 8.65 -1.94 -0.63
N ALA A 51 9.25 -2.83 0.16
CA ALA A 51 10.28 -3.76 -0.33
C ALA A 51 9.65 -4.96 -1.08
N LEU A 52 8.39 -5.26 -0.73
CA LEU A 52 7.66 -6.40 -1.25
C LEU A 52 7.32 -6.28 -2.74
N PHE A 53 7.25 -5.08 -3.33
CA PHE A 53 6.86 -4.96 -4.75
C PHE A 53 7.71 -5.75 -5.72
N LYS A 54 9.03 -5.82 -5.49
CA LYS A 54 9.95 -6.59 -6.35
C LYS A 54 9.88 -8.09 -6.09
N ASN A 55 9.56 -8.50 -4.85
CA ASN A 55 9.62 -9.89 -4.39
C ASN A 55 8.23 -10.47 -4.04
N GLN A 56 7.15 -9.81 -4.43
CA GLN A 56 5.77 -10.17 -4.03
C GLN A 56 5.37 -11.58 -4.46
N GLY A 57 6.00 -12.09 -5.54
CA GLY A 57 5.79 -13.45 -6.02
C GLY A 57 6.05 -14.49 -4.94
N ASP A 58 7.05 -14.25 -4.09
CA ASP A 58 7.46 -15.16 -3.02
C ASP A 58 6.45 -15.22 -1.86
N TYR A 59 5.53 -14.25 -1.81
CA TYR A 59 4.53 -14.13 -0.76
C TYR A 59 3.11 -14.38 -1.26
N PHE A 60 2.93 -14.82 -2.51
CA PHE A 60 1.62 -15.26 -3.00
C PHE A 60 1.18 -16.57 -2.34
N ASP A 61 -0.10 -16.90 -2.52
CA ASP A 61 -0.75 -18.01 -1.82
C ASP A 61 -0.03 -19.35 -2.05
N ILE A 62 0.49 -19.61 -3.26
CA ILE A 62 1.20 -20.86 -3.56
C ILE A 62 2.57 -20.91 -2.87
N PRO A 63 3.50 -19.96 -3.06
CA PRO A 63 4.83 -20.06 -2.43
C PRO A 63 4.79 -19.94 -0.90
N ALA A 64 3.83 -19.19 -0.35
CA ALA A 64 3.66 -19.05 1.10
C ALA A 64 2.91 -20.22 1.75
N SER A 65 2.28 -21.12 0.97
CA SER A 65 1.38 -22.16 1.49
C SER A 65 2.02 -23.13 2.51
N THR A 66 3.33 -23.34 2.41
CA THR A 66 4.09 -24.25 3.28
C THR A 66 4.89 -23.53 4.37
N LEU A 67 4.81 -22.20 4.43
CA LEU A 67 5.56 -21.39 5.37
C LEU A 67 4.75 -21.11 6.63
N THR A 68 5.40 -21.18 7.79
CA THR A 68 4.83 -20.68 9.04
C THR A 68 4.82 -19.15 9.03
N PRO A 69 3.90 -18.50 9.77
CA PRO A 69 3.88 -17.04 9.90
C PRO A 69 5.22 -16.45 10.40
N LEU A 70 5.97 -17.18 11.23
CA LEU A 70 7.28 -16.76 11.69
C LEU A 70 8.33 -16.78 10.56
N GLN A 71 8.32 -17.81 9.73
CA GLN A 71 9.21 -17.89 8.55
C GLN A 71 8.91 -16.78 7.54
N VAL A 72 7.64 -16.47 7.32
CA VAL A 72 7.26 -15.34 6.46
C VAL A 72 7.78 -14.03 7.02
N ARG A 73 7.58 -13.75 8.32
CA ARG A 73 8.08 -12.53 8.96
C ARG A 73 9.59 -12.40 8.95
N GLU A 74 10.32 -13.50 9.13
CA GLU A 74 11.77 -13.50 9.01
C GLU A 74 12.21 -13.13 7.58
N SER A 75 11.56 -13.73 6.57
CA SER A 75 11.79 -13.37 5.17
C SER A 75 11.45 -11.89 4.88
N LEU A 76 10.37 -11.37 5.47
CA LEU A 76 10.02 -9.95 5.37
C LEU A 76 11.08 -9.04 6.01
N ALA A 77 11.65 -9.43 7.16
CA ALA A 77 12.72 -8.68 7.83
C ALA A 77 14.00 -8.67 6.99
N GLN A 78 14.36 -9.79 6.37
CA GLN A 78 15.50 -9.87 5.45
C GLN A 78 15.30 -8.98 4.22
N LEU A 79 14.09 -8.94 3.70
CA LEU A 79 13.75 -8.09 2.57
C LEU A 79 13.76 -6.60 2.95
N ALA A 80 13.22 -6.25 4.12
CA ALA A 80 13.26 -4.89 4.65
C ALA A 80 14.70 -4.40 4.86
N ALA A 81 15.60 -5.26 5.35
CA ALA A 81 17.02 -4.94 5.55
C ALA A 81 17.76 -4.51 4.28
N GLN A 82 17.22 -4.80 3.08
CA GLN A 82 17.79 -4.34 1.81
C GLN A 82 17.46 -2.87 1.49
N VAL A 83 16.42 -2.31 2.14
CA VAL A 83 15.90 -0.97 1.82
C VAL A 83 15.94 -0.01 3.00
N ILE A 84 15.96 -0.50 4.24
CA ILE A 84 16.05 0.34 5.44
C ILE A 84 17.48 0.38 5.98
N PRO A 85 17.87 1.46 6.68
CA PRO A 85 19.16 1.54 7.36
C PRO A 85 19.38 0.37 8.34
N ALA A 86 20.62 -0.12 8.46
CA ALA A 86 20.93 -1.28 9.30
C ALA A 86 20.50 -1.12 10.77
N ASN A 87 20.51 0.10 11.30
CA ASN A 87 20.08 0.41 12.66
C ASN A 87 18.55 0.36 12.85
N ALA A 88 17.76 0.33 11.77
CA ALA A 88 16.30 0.24 11.79
C ALA A 88 15.78 -1.21 11.65
N VAL A 89 16.66 -2.17 11.34
CA VAL A 89 16.27 -3.57 11.12
C VAL A 89 15.79 -4.26 12.39
N GLU A 90 16.45 -4.02 13.52
CA GLU A 90 16.01 -4.59 14.80
C GLU A 90 14.68 -3.98 15.26
N GLU A 91 14.49 -2.67 15.09
CA GLU A 91 13.20 -2.03 15.35
C GLU A 91 12.08 -2.64 14.47
N PHE A 92 12.37 -2.87 13.19
CA PHE A 92 11.43 -3.53 12.27
C PHE A 92 11.07 -4.96 12.73
N LYS A 93 12.05 -5.75 13.19
CA LYS A 93 11.78 -7.09 13.74
C LYS A 93 10.92 -7.04 14.99
N GLU A 94 11.14 -6.08 15.89
CA GLU A 94 10.30 -5.89 17.08
C GLU A 94 8.85 -5.59 16.70
N VAL A 95 8.62 -4.76 15.69
CA VAL A 95 7.27 -4.44 15.18
C VAL A 95 6.53 -5.67 14.66
N LEU A 96 7.24 -6.65 14.11
CA LEU A 96 6.65 -7.90 13.59
C LEU A 96 6.33 -8.94 14.67
N LYS A 97 6.85 -8.80 15.89
CA LYS A 97 6.58 -9.74 16.99
C LYS A 97 5.11 -9.69 17.41
N LEU A 98 4.58 -10.87 17.73
CA LEU A 98 3.23 -11.00 18.25
C LEU A 98 3.15 -10.40 19.65
N LYS A 99 2.05 -9.69 19.92
CA LYS A 99 1.68 -9.21 21.25
C LYS A 99 1.28 -10.39 22.14
N SER A 100 1.22 -10.15 23.46
CA SER A 100 0.97 -11.17 24.48
C SER A 100 -0.44 -11.78 24.46
N SER A 101 -1.42 -11.13 23.82
CA SER A 101 -2.80 -11.65 23.75
C SER A 101 -3.06 -12.48 22.49
N PRO A 102 -3.88 -13.54 22.56
CA PRO A 102 -4.16 -14.41 21.40
C PRO A 102 -4.72 -13.71 20.15
N ASN A 103 -5.37 -12.55 20.30
CA ASN A 103 -5.91 -11.74 19.21
C ASN A 103 -5.27 -10.34 19.12
N GLY A 104 -4.08 -10.16 19.72
CA GLY A 104 -3.39 -8.87 19.77
C GLY A 104 -2.73 -8.49 18.46
N GLY A 105 -2.42 -9.47 17.60
CA GLY A 105 -1.62 -9.24 16.39
C GLY A 105 -0.21 -8.78 16.75
N ASN A 106 0.35 -7.89 15.94
CA ASN A 106 1.69 -7.27 16.10
C ASN A 106 1.59 -5.73 16.02
N GLY A 107 2.72 -5.03 15.96
CA GLY A 107 2.73 -3.56 15.81
C GLY A 107 2.01 -3.09 14.54
N VAL A 108 2.19 -3.80 13.42
CA VAL A 108 1.54 -3.48 12.14
C VAL A 108 0.03 -3.69 12.16
N THR A 109 -0.48 -4.52 13.06
CA THR A 109 -1.93 -4.77 13.16
C THR A 109 -2.68 -3.52 13.58
N ASP A 110 -2.10 -2.68 14.44
CA ASP A 110 -2.71 -1.42 14.85
C ASP A 110 -2.65 -0.41 13.71
N ASP A 111 -1.55 -0.40 12.96
CA ASP A 111 -1.33 0.44 11.79
C ASP A 111 -2.34 0.16 10.67
N LEU A 112 -2.59 -1.12 10.38
CA LEU A 112 -3.60 -1.55 9.40
C LEU A 112 -5.03 -1.22 9.83
N LYS A 113 -5.30 -1.24 11.14
CA LYS A 113 -6.63 -0.99 11.69
C LYS A 113 -6.92 0.50 11.88
N TYR A 114 -5.93 1.29 12.32
CA TYR A 114 -6.16 2.61 12.89
C TYR A 114 -5.28 3.72 12.32
N THR A 115 -3.96 3.60 12.15
CA THR A 115 -3.12 4.62 11.49
C THR A 115 -1.65 4.17 11.47
N SER A 116 -0.96 4.07 10.32
CA SER A 116 0.48 4.43 10.28
C SER A 116 1.05 4.70 8.89
N GLN A 117 1.92 5.71 8.85
CA GLN A 117 2.55 6.34 7.71
C GLN A 117 3.44 5.40 6.87
N TYR A 118 3.09 5.27 5.59
CA TYR A 118 3.94 4.86 4.48
C TYR A 118 3.51 5.64 3.24
N LEU A 119 4.35 6.62 2.96
CA LEU A 119 4.15 7.66 1.97
C LEU A 119 4.88 7.28 0.67
N PHE A 120 4.19 7.35 -0.47
CA PHE A 120 4.82 7.74 -1.72
C PHE A 120 4.79 9.27 -1.75
N THR A 121 5.92 9.92 -1.42
CA THR A 121 6.34 11.31 -1.70
C THR A 121 7.22 11.86 -0.56
N SER A 122 8.20 12.68 -0.91
CA SER A 122 9.02 13.45 0.01
C SER A 122 8.31 14.75 0.44
N LEU A 123 7.02 14.68 0.78
CA LEU A 123 6.24 15.82 1.26
C LEU A 123 5.87 15.62 2.73
N PRO A 124 5.88 16.68 3.57
CA PRO A 124 5.52 16.57 4.97
C PRO A 124 4.04 16.22 5.09
N VAL A 125 3.73 14.94 5.27
CA VAL A 125 2.38 14.49 5.61
C VAL A 125 2.32 14.37 7.12
N THR A 126 1.57 15.28 7.74
CA THR A 126 1.24 15.28 9.15
C THR A 126 0.42 14.05 9.49
N SER A 127 1.04 13.04 10.12
CA SER A 127 0.52 12.03 11.05
C SER A 127 -0.84 11.30 10.82
N ALA A 128 -1.59 11.50 9.73
CA ALA A 128 -3.03 11.17 9.71
C ALA A 128 -3.54 10.17 8.65
N ASP A 129 -2.76 9.73 7.66
CA ASP A 129 -3.40 9.29 6.39
C ASP A 129 -3.35 7.79 6.02
N ILE A 130 -3.13 6.85 6.94
CA ILE A 130 -3.25 5.39 6.63
C ILE A 130 -4.27 4.74 7.55
N ILE A 131 -5.52 5.08 7.28
CA ILE A 131 -6.68 4.35 7.79
C ILE A 131 -7.10 3.47 6.63
N THR A 132 -6.65 2.22 6.53
CA THR A 132 -6.99 1.37 5.37
C THR A 132 -8.29 0.62 5.61
N VAL A 133 -8.33 -0.24 6.63
CA VAL A 133 -9.49 -1.13 6.85
C VAL A 133 -10.75 -0.36 7.22
N LYS A 134 -10.65 0.63 8.12
CA LYS A 134 -11.81 1.45 8.53
C LYS A 134 -12.34 2.31 7.38
N PHE A 135 -11.46 2.96 6.63
CA PHE A 135 -11.85 3.80 5.50
C PHE A 135 -12.50 2.96 4.40
N SER A 136 -11.91 1.82 4.07
CA SER A 136 -12.48 0.90 3.08
C SER A 136 -13.85 0.41 3.49
N ARG A 137 -14.05 0.05 4.77
CA ARG A 137 -15.37 -0.36 5.28
C ARG A 137 -16.38 0.78 5.23
N GLN A 138 -15.99 1.99 5.62
CA GLN A 138 -16.86 3.17 5.58
C GLN A 138 -17.29 3.52 4.15
N ASN A 139 -16.41 3.33 3.17
CA ASN A 139 -16.68 3.58 1.75
C ASN A 139 -17.16 2.35 0.99
N SER A 140 -17.50 1.26 1.68
CA SER A 140 -17.98 0.00 1.07
C SER A 140 -17.06 -0.58 -0.01
N ILE A 141 -15.75 -0.42 0.15
CA ILE A 141 -14.75 -0.95 -0.79
C ILE A 141 -14.68 -2.47 -0.59
N HIS A 142 -15.13 -3.19 -1.61
CA HIS A 142 -15.16 -4.65 -1.63
C HIS A 142 -14.13 -5.23 -2.62
N VAL A 143 -14.14 -4.74 -3.85
CA VAL A 143 -13.23 -5.19 -4.92
C VAL A 143 -11.94 -4.38 -4.88
N SER A 144 -10.82 -5.00 -5.23
CA SER A 144 -9.54 -4.32 -5.36
C SER A 144 -8.98 -4.51 -6.77
N PRO A 145 -8.48 -3.46 -7.44
CA PRO A 145 -8.44 -2.07 -6.99
C PRO A 145 -9.79 -1.36 -7.17
N THR A 146 -10.08 -0.42 -6.26
CA THR A 146 -11.11 0.62 -6.42
C THR A 146 -10.42 1.96 -6.26
N VAL A 147 -10.72 2.90 -7.16
CA VAL A 147 -10.19 4.27 -7.10
C VAL A 147 -11.30 5.22 -6.65
N LEU A 148 -10.93 6.18 -5.81
CA LEU A 148 -11.81 7.27 -5.40
C LEU A 148 -11.24 8.58 -5.95
N TRP A 149 -12.10 9.39 -6.56
CA TRP A 149 -11.81 10.77 -6.96
C TRP A 149 -12.59 11.72 -6.05
N ASP A 150 -11.89 12.60 -5.34
CA ASP A 150 -12.48 13.50 -4.33
C ASP A 150 -13.42 12.81 -3.34
N GLY A 151 -13.09 11.56 -2.97
CA GLY A 151 -13.87 10.75 -2.03
C GLY A 151 -15.04 9.96 -2.63
N LEU A 152 -15.31 10.10 -3.94
CA LEU A 152 -16.34 9.34 -4.64
C LEU A 152 -15.72 8.21 -5.46
N VAL A 153 -16.38 7.04 -5.50
CA VAL A 153 -15.92 5.90 -6.29
C VAL A 153 -15.91 6.25 -7.79
N ALA A 154 -14.74 6.16 -8.42
CA ALA A 154 -14.55 6.34 -9.86
C ALA A 154 -14.56 4.97 -10.55
N GLY A 155 -15.77 4.47 -10.85
CA GLY A 155 -15.99 3.12 -11.38
C GLY A 155 -15.47 2.88 -12.81
N GLU A 156 -15.16 3.94 -13.54
CA GLU A 156 -14.55 3.88 -14.87
C GLU A 156 -13.07 3.45 -14.84
N ILE A 157 -12.40 3.62 -13.71
CA ILE A 157 -10.96 3.39 -13.59
C ILE A 157 -10.69 1.90 -13.42
N SER A 158 -9.84 1.36 -14.30
CA SER A 158 -9.43 -0.05 -14.28
C SER A 158 -7.96 -0.21 -13.89
N SER A 159 -7.65 -1.36 -13.27
CA SER A 159 -6.26 -1.80 -13.05
C SER A 159 -5.43 -1.94 -14.34
N SER A 160 -6.09 -1.98 -15.51
CA SER A 160 -5.44 -2.06 -16.80
C SER A 160 -4.99 -0.72 -17.37
N TRP A 161 -5.45 0.40 -16.81
CA TRP A 161 -5.14 1.74 -17.30
C TRP A 161 -3.64 2.02 -17.28
N GLY A 162 -3.16 2.59 -18.39
CA GLY A 162 -1.81 3.07 -18.57
C GLY A 162 -1.76 4.60 -18.65
N GLU A 163 -0.66 5.11 -19.18
CA GLU A 163 -0.39 6.55 -19.24
C GLU A 163 -1.46 7.34 -19.98
N LYS A 164 -1.96 6.81 -21.10
CA LYS A 164 -2.95 7.49 -21.94
C LYS A 164 -4.26 7.72 -21.18
N GLU A 165 -4.84 6.67 -20.60
CA GLU A 165 -6.12 6.74 -19.90
C GLU A 165 -6.04 7.67 -18.69
N TRP A 166 -4.94 7.62 -17.93
CA TRP A 166 -4.72 8.51 -16.79
C TRP A 166 -4.59 9.97 -17.21
N ASN A 167 -3.85 10.27 -18.29
CA ASN A 167 -3.74 11.64 -18.79
C ASN A 167 -5.08 12.20 -19.27
N GLU A 168 -5.86 11.41 -20.00
CA GLU A 168 -7.20 11.81 -20.47
C GLU A 168 -8.14 12.05 -19.28
N PHE A 169 -8.17 11.14 -18.30
CA PHE A 169 -8.98 11.29 -17.10
C PHE A 169 -8.61 12.56 -16.31
N LEU A 170 -7.32 12.78 -16.04
CA LEU A 170 -6.87 13.94 -15.27
C LEU A 170 -7.09 15.25 -16.02
N ALA A 171 -6.94 15.28 -17.35
CA ALA A 171 -7.24 16.46 -18.15
C ALA A 171 -8.72 16.85 -18.08
N ASN A 172 -9.62 15.86 -17.98
CA ASN A 172 -11.07 16.10 -17.89
C ASN A 172 -11.53 16.45 -16.46
N LYS A 173 -10.84 15.96 -15.43
CA LYS A 173 -11.28 16.11 -14.02
C LYS A 173 -10.60 17.26 -13.29
N VAL A 174 -9.35 17.57 -13.62
CA VAL A 174 -8.60 18.64 -12.96
C VAL A 174 -8.89 19.94 -13.70
N ASN A 175 -9.79 20.74 -13.12
CA ASN A 175 -9.97 22.12 -13.57
C ASN A 175 -8.70 22.91 -13.26
N VAL A 176 -8.08 23.48 -14.29
CA VAL A 176 -6.83 24.24 -14.17
C VAL A 176 -7.09 25.67 -13.74
#